data_AF-A0A8X7VI06-F1
#
_entry.id   AF-A0A8X7VI06-F1
#
_cell.length_a   1.000
_cell.length_b   1.000
_cell.length_c   1.000
_cell.angle_alpha   90.00
_cell.angle_beta   90.00
_cell.angle_gamma   90.00
#
_symmetry.space_group_name_H-M   'P 1'
#
loop_
_entity.id
_entity.type
_entity.pdbx_description
1 polymer ?
#
loop_
_entity_poly.entity_id
_entity_poly.type
_entity_poly.pdbx_seq_one_letter_code
_entity_poly.pdbx_strand_id
1 'polypeptide(L)'
;MASYSPGFVNLSGYQSIDLDSPDLPAFSSHSSEASTFKERRKWSPEEDVILIIFQEESKHTELKTVLEMKDKLNKQKLLEKLLEKPGPLSEIEMSLKLKLMSEMLG
;
A
#
# COMPACT_ATOMS: atom_id res chain seq x y z
N MET A 1 29.03 25.44 22.88
CA MET A 1 28.28 25.38 21.61
C MET A 1 28.23 23.93 21.15
N ALA A 2 27.13 23.56 20.50
CA ALA A 2 26.53 22.24 20.48
C ALA A 2 27.39 21.08 19.92
N SER A 3 27.08 19.91 20.48
CA SER A 3 27.52 18.53 20.27
C SER A 3 27.29 17.96 18.87
N TYR A 4 28.12 17.02 18.44
CA TYR A 4 27.67 15.73 17.86
C TYR A 4 28.83 14.72 17.87
N SER A 5 28.74 13.73 18.76
CA SER A 5 29.54 12.50 18.72
C SER A 5 28.60 11.38 18.27
N PRO A 6 28.73 10.81 17.07
CA PRO A 6 27.89 9.68 16.67
C PRO A 6 28.48 8.38 17.24
N GLY A 7 28.19 8.09 18.52
CA GLY A 7 28.03 6.69 18.96
C GLY A 7 26.62 6.23 18.57
N PHE A 8 26.27 4.95 18.42
CA PHE A 8 26.98 3.67 18.42
C PHE A 8 25.98 2.70 17.74
N VAL A 9 26.43 1.73 16.93
CA VAL A 9 25.54 0.63 16.49
C VAL A 9 25.51 -0.43 17.59
N ASN A 10 24.39 -0.55 18.30
CA ASN A 10 24.13 -1.68 19.19
C ASN A 10 23.39 -2.76 18.39
N LEU A 11 24.13 -3.76 17.93
CA LEU A 11 23.56 -5.02 17.45
C LEU A 11 23.37 -5.91 18.67
N SER A 12 22.23 -5.81 19.35
CA SER A 12 21.85 -6.70 20.46
C SER A 12 21.53 -8.13 19.99
N GLY A 13 22.26 -8.65 19.00
CA GLY A 13 22.11 -9.96 18.42
C GLY A 13 23.44 -10.68 18.17
N TYR A 14 24.57 -10.19 18.70
CA TYR A 14 25.80 -10.99 18.73
C TYR A 14 25.68 -12.03 19.85
N GLN A 15 25.16 -13.20 19.50
CA GLN A 15 25.48 -14.44 20.19
C GLN A 15 27.01 -14.53 20.25
N SER A 16 27.56 -14.57 21.46
CA SER A 16 29.01 -14.66 21.69
C SER A 16 29.58 -15.83 20.88
N ILE A 17 30.39 -15.53 19.87
CA ILE A 17 31.14 -16.57 19.15
C ILE A 17 32.31 -16.97 20.05
N ASP A 18 32.25 -18.18 20.60
CA ASP A 18 33.36 -18.79 21.32
C ASP A 18 34.57 -18.89 20.38
N LEU A 19 35.66 -18.23 20.77
CA LEU A 19 36.86 -18.04 19.96
C LEU A 19 37.82 -19.25 19.96
N ASP A 20 37.29 -20.47 20.12
CA ASP A 20 38.09 -21.71 20.17
C ASP A 20 37.56 -22.84 19.27
N SER A 21 36.70 -22.53 18.29
CA SER A 21 36.28 -23.52 17.29
C SER A 21 36.76 -23.11 15.90
N PRO A 22 37.71 -23.84 15.28
CA PRO A 22 38.16 -23.59 13.92
C PRO A 22 37.13 -24.18 12.94
N ASP A 23 35.93 -23.62 12.89
CA ASP A 23 34.98 -23.87 11.79
C ASP A 23 33.89 -22.79 11.77
N LEU A 24 34.31 -21.55 11.45
CA LEU A 24 33.37 -20.58 10.89
C LEU A 24 33.27 -20.84 9.39
N PRO A 25 32.07 -20.76 8.78
CA PRO A 25 31.97 -20.81 7.33
C PRO A 25 32.82 -19.67 6.79
N ALA A 26 33.90 -20.02 6.08
CA ALA A 26 34.72 -19.06 5.41
C ALA A 26 33.82 -18.22 4.51
N PHE A 27 33.50 -17.00 4.95
CA PHE A 27 33.07 -15.95 4.04
C PHE A 27 34.28 -15.73 3.14
N SER A 28 34.28 -16.46 2.04
CA SER A 28 35.33 -16.53 1.05
C SER A 28 35.60 -15.13 0.54
N SER A 29 36.56 -14.45 1.17
CA SER A 29 37.30 -13.38 0.55
C SER A 29 38.27 -14.02 -0.42
N HIS A 30 37.76 -14.36 -1.60
CA HIS A 30 38.61 -14.44 -2.78
C HIS A 30 38.34 -13.19 -3.62
N SER A 31 39.29 -12.27 -3.54
CA SER A 31 39.40 -11.11 -4.41
C SER A 31 39.55 -11.58 -5.86
N SER A 32 38.60 -11.22 -6.72
CA SER A 32 38.83 -11.03 -8.16
C SER A 32 37.89 -9.93 -8.64
N GLU A 33 38.55 -8.85 -9.05
CA GLU A 33 38.08 -7.64 -9.71
C GLU A 33 37.01 -7.89 -10.77
N ALA A 34 35.75 -7.65 -10.40
CA ALA A 34 34.62 -7.20 -11.22
C ALA A 34 33.36 -7.35 -10.36
N SER A 35 33.26 -6.53 -9.31
CA SER A 35 31.94 -6.21 -8.77
C SER A 35 31.22 -5.47 -9.89
N THR A 36 30.52 -6.21 -10.75
CA THR A 36 29.48 -5.62 -11.57
C THR A 36 28.38 -5.22 -10.60
N PHE A 37 28.63 -4.11 -9.91
CA PHE A 37 27.57 -3.29 -9.34
C PHE A 37 26.60 -3.16 -10.50
N LYS A 38 25.39 -3.75 -10.38
CA LYS A 38 24.32 -3.54 -11.36
C LYS A 38 23.94 -2.08 -11.23
N GLU A 39 24.77 -1.23 -11.83
CA GLU A 39 24.61 0.19 -11.82
C GLU A 39 23.27 0.42 -12.49
N ARG A 40 22.33 0.99 -11.73
CA ARG A 40 21.02 1.27 -12.27
C ARG A 40 21.24 2.34 -13.33
N ARG A 41 20.98 1.97 -14.58
CA ARG A 41 20.97 2.89 -15.70
C ARG A 41 20.17 4.14 -15.30
N LYS A 42 20.73 5.31 -15.62
CA LYS A 42 20.00 6.58 -15.47
C LYS A 42 18.84 6.58 -16.47
N TRP A 43 17.65 6.88 -15.97
CA TRP A 43 16.45 7.01 -16.79
C TRP A 43 16.66 8.10 -17.84
N SER A 44 16.15 7.87 -19.04
CA SER A 44 16.08 8.91 -20.07
C SER A 44 14.78 9.73 -19.90
N PRO A 45 14.75 11.00 -20.35
CA PRO A 45 13.53 11.81 -20.30
C PRO A 45 12.33 11.15 -20.99
N GLU A 46 12.57 10.35 -22.04
CA GLU A 46 11.54 9.60 -22.74
C GLU A 46 10.94 8.48 -21.88
N GLU A 47 11.80 7.78 -21.11
CA GLU A 47 11.37 6.74 -20.17
C GLU A 47 10.55 7.35 -19.02
N ASP A 48 10.93 8.53 -18.54
CA ASP A 48 10.19 9.26 -17.49
C ASP A 48 8.79 9.67 -17.96
N VAL A 49 8.64 10.14 -19.20
CA VAL A 49 7.32 10.50 -19.77
C VAL A 49 6.39 9.28 -19.79
N ILE A 50 6.90 8.12 -20.20
CA ILE A 50 6.11 6.87 -20.20
C ILE A 50 5.67 6.49 -18.79
N LEU A 51 6.56 6.62 -17.79
CA LEU A 51 6.25 6.30 -16.40
C LEU A 51 5.18 7.24 -15.83
N ILE A 52 5.28 8.54 -16.12
CA ILE A 52 4.32 9.56 -15.67
C ILE A 52 2.93 9.28 -16.25
N ILE A 53 2.85 8.99 -17.55
CA ILE A 53 1.58 8.65 -18.22
C ILE A 53 0.96 7.40 -17.59
N PHE A 54 1.73 6.33 -17.43
CA PHE A 54 1.25 5.09 -16.80
C PHE A 54 0.73 5.32 -15.38
N GLN A 55 1.43 6.14 -14.60
CA GLN A 55 1.02 6.48 -13.25
C GLN A 55 -0.28 7.30 -13.24
N GLU A 56 -0.46 8.22 -14.19
CA GLU A 56 -1.67 9.04 -14.30
C GLU A 56 -2.89 8.21 -14.74
N GLU A 57 -2.74 7.31 -15.71
CA GLU A 57 -3.78 6.37 -16.12
C GLU A 57 -4.21 5.44 -14.97
N SER A 58 -3.24 4.92 -14.20
CA SER A 58 -3.53 4.11 -13.01
C SER A 58 -4.30 4.89 -11.94
N LYS A 59 -3.93 6.15 -11.68
CA LYS A 59 -4.62 7.00 -10.69
C LYS A 59 -6.05 7.32 -11.12
N HIS A 60 -6.26 7.61 -12.40
CA HIS A 60 -7.58 7.93 -12.93
C HIS A 60 -8.55 6.74 -12.79
N THR A 61 -8.08 5.53 -13.12
CA THR A 61 -8.89 4.31 -12.96
C THR A 61 -9.19 4.02 -11.49
N GLU A 62 -8.19 4.09 -10.60
CA GLU A 62 -8.38 3.87 -9.16
C GLU A 62 -9.38 4.87 -8.55
N LEU A 63 -9.21 6.17 -8.78
CA LEU A 63 -10.12 7.18 -8.23
C LEU A 63 -11.55 7.03 -8.74
N LYS A 64 -11.72 6.71 -10.02
CA LYS A 64 -13.04 6.46 -10.60
C LYS A 64 -13.73 5.28 -9.92
N THR A 65 -13.02 4.16 -9.76
CA THR A 65 -13.57 2.98 -9.07
C THR A 65 -13.91 3.28 -7.61
N VAL A 66 -13.05 4.02 -6.89
CA VAL A 66 -13.29 4.41 -5.49
C VAL A 66 -14.52 5.31 -5.37
N LEU A 67 -14.73 6.25 -6.29
CA LEU A 67 -15.90 7.11 -6.29
C LEU A 67 -17.20 6.31 -6.53
N GLU A 68 -17.19 5.41 -7.50
CA GLU A 68 -18.33 4.53 -7.79
C GLU A 68 -18.65 3.60 -6.60
N MET A 69 -17.62 2.99 -6.00
CA MET A 69 -17.77 2.16 -4.80
C MET A 69 -18.25 2.98 -3.59
N LYS A 70 -17.80 4.23 -3.45
CA LYS A 70 -18.24 5.14 -2.38
C LYS A 70 -19.73 5.42 -2.49
N ASP A 71 -20.22 5.71 -3.70
CA ASP A 71 -21.63 5.95 -3.94
C ASP A 71 -22.49 4.72 -3.67
N LYS A 72 -22.06 3.55 -4.14
CA LYS A 72 -22.73 2.27 -3.85
C LYS A 72 -22.78 1.99 -2.34
N LEU A 73 -21.67 2.22 -1.63
CA LEU A 73 -21.59 2.05 -0.17
C LEU A 73 -22.51 3.05 0.57
N ASN A 74 -22.59 4.29 0.11
CA ASN A 74 -23.47 5.30 0.70
C ASN A 74 -24.94 4.92 0.53
N LYS A 75 -25.33 4.41 -0.65
CA LYS A 75 -26.68 3.89 -0.92
C LYS A 75 -27.00 2.69 -0.04
N GLN A 76 -26.05 1.76 0.12
CA GLN A 76 -26.16 0.62 1.03
C GLN A 76 -26.39 1.04 2.47
N LYS A 77 -25.55 1.96 3.00
CA LYS A 77 -25.69 2.47 4.36
C LYS A 77 -27.03 3.16 4.61
N LEU A 78 -27.54 3.90 3.62
CA LEU A 78 -28.85 4.52 3.72
C LEU A 78 -29.96 3.46 3.77
N LEU A 79 -29.85 2.42 2.94
CA LEU A 79 -30.80 1.31 2.93
C LEU A 79 -30.79 0.53 4.26
N GLU A 80 -29.62 0.24 4.82
CA GLU A 80 -29.46 -0.39 6.14
C GLU A 80 -30.18 0.43 7.22
N LYS A 81 -29.95 1.75 7.26
CA LYS A 81 -30.63 2.64 8.22
C LYS A 81 -32.15 2.64 8.07
N LEU A 82 -32.67 2.50 6.85
CA LEU A 82 -34.11 2.39 6.60
C LEU A 82 -34.67 1.01 6.99
N LEU A 83 -33.84 -0.03 6.97
CA LEU A 83 -34.20 -1.38 7.40
C LEU A 83 -34.20 -1.53 8.93
N GLU A 84 -33.27 -0.86 9.61
CA GLU A 84 -33.12 -0.89 11.07
C GLU A 84 -34.21 -0.09 11.80
N LYS A 85 -34.89 0.83 11.11
CA LYS A 85 -35.89 1.70 11.73
C LYS A 85 -37.08 0.87 12.25
N PRO A 86 -37.34 0.83 13.57
CA PRO A 86 -38.44 0.06 14.12
C PRO A 86 -39.78 0.76 13.87
N GLY A 87 -40.77 -0.01 13.42
CA GLY A 87 -42.13 0.46 13.14
C GLY A 87 -42.44 0.55 11.64
N PRO A 88 -43.72 0.78 11.27
CA PRO A 88 -44.09 0.97 9.88
C PRO A 88 -43.42 2.23 9.33
N LEU A 89 -42.61 2.05 8.29
CA LEU A 89 -42.01 3.17 7.54
C LEU A 89 -43.12 4.06 6.98
N SER A 90 -42.87 5.37 6.93
CA SER A 90 -43.76 6.28 6.20
C SER A 90 -43.77 5.92 4.71
N GLU A 91 -44.84 6.29 3.99
CA GLU A 91 -45.00 6.01 2.56
C GLU A 91 -43.80 6.50 1.72
N ILE A 92 -43.27 7.67 2.07
CA ILE A 92 -42.10 8.28 1.41
C ILE A 92 -40.83 7.45 1.68
N GLU A 93 -40.62 7.00 2.93
CA GLU A 93 -39.48 6.16 3.29
C GLU A 93 -39.56 4.77 2.64
N MET A 94 -40.76 4.21 2.56
CA MET A 94 -41.02 2.94 1.87
C MET A 94 -40.69 3.07 0.37
N SER A 95 -41.15 4.14 -0.27
CA SER A 95 -40.85 4.43 -1.67
C SER A 95 -39.35 4.58 -1.92
N LEU A 96 -38.65 5.33 -1.06
CA LEU A 96 -37.20 5.49 -1.13
C LEU A 96 -36.47 4.15 -0.96
N LYS A 97 -36.89 3.34 0.01
CA LYS A 97 -36.35 1.99 0.24
C LYS A 97 -36.51 1.10 -1.00
N LEU A 98 -37.71 1.06 -1.61
CA LEU A 98 -37.96 0.30 -2.83
C LEU A 98 -37.08 0.77 -3.99
N LYS A 99 -36.94 2.09 -4.16
CA LYS A 99 -36.09 2.68 -5.20
C LYS A 99 -34.62 2.28 -5.02
N LEU A 100 -34.09 2.37 -3.81
CA LEU A 100 -32.72 1.97 -3.49
C LEU A 100 -32.49 0.47 -3.72
N MET A 101 -33.43 -0.38 -3.31
CA MET A 101 -33.35 -1.82 -3.58
C MET A 101 -33.32 -2.12 -5.07
N SER A 102 -34.20 -1.48 -5.85
CA SER A 102 -34.24 -1.66 -7.32
C SER A 102 -32.97 -1.17 -8.00
N GLU A 103 -32.43 -0.03 -7.57
CA GLU A 103 -31.20 0.54 -8.13
C GLU A 103 -29.96 -0.32 -7.83
N MET A 104 -29.92 -0.97 -6.67
CA MET A 104 -28.83 -1.87 -6.29
C MET A 104 -28.91 -3.26 -6.97
N LEU A 105 -30.08 -3.64 -7.48
CA LEU A 105 -30.34 -4.93 -8.16
C LEU A 105 -30.31 -4.83 -9.70
N GLY A 106 -30.13 -3.62 -10.25
CA GLY A 106 -30.14 -3.32 -11.68
C GLY A 106 -28.83 -3.63 -12.41
#